data_AF-A0A6G3QLW5-F1
#
_entry.id   AF-A0A6G3QLW5-F1
#
_cell.length_a   1.000
_cell.length_b   1.000
_cell.length_c   1.000
_cell.angle_alpha   90.00
_cell.angle_beta   90.00
_cell.angle_gamma   90.00
#
_symmetry.space_group_name_H-M   'P 1'
#
loop_
_entity.id
_entity.type
_entity.pdbx_description
1 polymer ?
#
loop_
_entity_poly.entity_id
_entity_poly.type
_entity_poly.pdbx_seq_one_letter_code
_entity_poly.pdbx_strand_id
1 'polypeptide(L)'
;PVGPDPADPRGHPSDDNWRLDFLLQASDEPSLMVHADDVWSEGPALSALERKTARPQEALLSGLDRAGRAYPEVRRALRGNRPAGLPLDRAGALGFLRDAAPALADAGFGVLLPTWWQRPQKLGMTLTVPTPPPVAVDIG
;
A
#
# COMPACT_ATOMS: atom_id res chain seq x y z
N PRO A 1 8.01 2.27 -17.43
CA PRO A 1 7.80 0.96 -18.09
C PRO A 1 9.11 0.15 -18.08
N VAL A 2 9.19 -0.87 -17.23
CA VAL A 2 10.32 -1.81 -17.21
C VAL A 2 10.30 -2.60 -18.52
N GLY A 3 11.39 -2.52 -19.29
CA GLY A 3 11.55 -3.24 -20.54
C GLY A 3 11.71 -4.76 -20.32
N PRO A 4 11.48 -5.59 -21.35
CA PRO A 4 11.56 -7.05 -21.23
C PRO A 4 12.97 -7.53 -20.87
N ASP A 5 13.02 -8.62 -20.10
CA ASP A 5 14.23 -9.33 -19.68
C ASP A 5 15.06 -9.78 -20.90
N PRO A 6 16.37 -9.48 -20.97
CA PRO A 6 17.23 -9.92 -22.06
C PRO A 6 17.35 -11.45 -22.22
N ALA A 7 16.87 -12.26 -21.26
CA ALA A 7 16.81 -13.71 -21.36
C ALA A 7 15.54 -14.27 -22.03
N ASP A 8 14.50 -13.45 -22.25
CA ASP A 8 13.26 -13.86 -22.95
C ASP A 8 12.88 -12.91 -24.09
N PRO A 9 13.36 -13.15 -25.34
CA PRO A 9 13.04 -12.33 -26.49
C PRO A 9 11.58 -12.42 -26.96
N ARG A 10 10.72 -13.25 -26.33
CA ARG A 10 9.30 -13.41 -26.67
C ARG A 10 8.35 -12.65 -25.74
N GLY A 11 8.88 -11.97 -24.72
CA GLY A 11 8.11 -11.01 -23.91
C GLY A 11 6.91 -11.61 -23.19
N HIS A 12 6.99 -12.88 -22.77
CA HIS A 12 5.99 -13.39 -21.84
C HIS A 12 6.28 -12.76 -20.48
N PRO A 13 5.36 -11.99 -19.87
CA PRO A 13 5.54 -11.57 -18.48
C PRO A 13 5.67 -12.86 -17.67
N SER A 14 6.85 -13.11 -17.12
CA SER A 14 7.01 -14.20 -16.17
C SER A 14 6.02 -13.94 -15.05
N ASP A 15 5.14 -14.89 -14.82
CA ASP A 15 4.10 -14.84 -13.77
C ASP A 15 4.67 -14.73 -12.34
N ASP A 16 5.99 -14.69 -12.23
CA ASP A 16 6.80 -14.75 -11.02
C ASP A 16 7.53 -13.42 -10.71
N ASN A 17 7.20 -12.31 -11.41
CA ASN A 17 7.85 -11.01 -11.18
C ASN A 17 7.01 -10.09 -10.29
N TRP A 18 6.50 -10.59 -9.16
CA TRP A 18 5.85 -9.74 -8.18
C TRP A 18 6.88 -9.09 -7.27
N ARG A 19 6.60 -7.86 -6.84
CA ARG A 19 7.43 -7.15 -5.86
C ARG A 19 6.52 -6.43 -4.88
N LEU A 20 6.84 -6.59 -3.60
CA LEU A 20 6.31 -5.78 -2.53
C LEU A 20 7.25 -4.59 -2.31
N ASP A 21 6.78 -3.38 -2.57
CA ASP A 21 7.55 -2.17 -2.32
C ASP A 21 7.31 -1.63 -0.92
N PHE A 22 8.36 -1.08 -0.31
CA PHE A 22 8.26 -0.40 0.97
C PHE A 22 8.20 1.11 0.75
N LEU A 23 7.34 1.77 1.51
CA LEU A 23 7.18 3.21 1.49
C LEU A 23 7.27 3.75 2.92
N LEU A 24 7.85 4.94 3.06
CA LEU A 24 7.81 5.72 4.29
C LEU A 24 6.80 6.85 4.15
N GLN A 25 5.88 6.94 5.10
CA GLN A 25 4.83 7.96 5.14
C GLN A 25 5.03 8.87 6.35
N ALA A 26 4.91 10.18 6.16
CA ALA A 26 4.91 11.14 7.27
C ALA A 26 3.59 11.06 8.05
N SER A 27 3.66 10.95 9.38
CA SER A 27 2.46 10.78 10.21
C SER A 27 1.60 12.05 10.30
N ASP A 28 2.20 13.23 10.18
CA ASP A 28 1.51 14.53 10.20
C ASP A 28 1.04 14.98 8.81
N GLU A 29 1.55 14.35 7.75
CA GLU A 29 1.20 14.63 6.35
C GLU A 29 1.08 13.32 5.56
N PRO A 30 -0.05 12.59 5.68
CA PRO A 30 -0.20 11.26 5.07
C PRO A 30 -0.09 11.24 3.54
N SER A 31 -0.28 12.38 2.86
CA SER A 31 -0.04 12.50 1.42
C SER A 31 1.45 12.41 1.06
N LEU A 32 2.35 12.70 1.99
CA LEU A 32 3.78 12.56 1.79
C LEU A 32 4.19 11.10 2.04
N MET A 33 4.18 10.34 0.95
CA MET A 33 4.69 8.97 0.88
C MET A 33 5.88 8.92 -0.06
N VAL A 34 6.97 8.29 0.37
CA VAL A 34 8.21 8.16 -0.38
C VAL A 34 8.60 6.71 -0.48
N HIS A 35 9.01 6.24 -1.67
CA HIS A 35 9.52 4.89 -1.85
C HIS A 35 10.81 4.70 -1.07
N ALA A 36 10.99 3.53 -0.47
CA ALA A 36 12.17 3.23 0.31
C ALA A 36 13.47 3.33 -0.52
N ASP A 37 13.43 3.04 -1.83
CA ASP A 37 14.56 3.27 -2.75
C ASP A 37 15.05 4.73 -2.72
N ASP A 38 14.11 5.69 -2.66
CA ASP A 38 14.40 7.13 -2.59
C ASP A 38 14.85 7.58 -1.20
N VAL A 39 14.51 6.85 -0.13
CA VAL A 39 14.96 7.14 1.24
C VAL A 39 16.47 6.91 1.41
N TRP A 40 17.05 6.03 0.59
CA TRP A 40 18.48 5.71 0.61
C TRP A 40 19.33 6.60 -0.30
N SER A 41 18.70 7.48 -1.06
CA SER A 41 19.34 8.29 -2.09
C SER A 41 19.11 9.77 -1.82
N GLU A 42 20.16 10.58 -1.99
CA GLU A 42 20.04 12.04 -1.90
C GLU A 42 19.07 12.54 -2.98
N GLY A 43 18.11 13.39 -2.59
CA GLY A 43 17.16 13.96 -3.54
C GLY A 43 15.94 14.61 -2.90
N PRO A 44 15.05 15.20 -3.72
CA PRO A 44 13.91 15.97 -3.24
C PRO A 44 12.95 15.19 -2.33
N ALA A 45 12.80 13.88 -2.59
CA ALA A 45 11.95 13.01 -1.79
C ALA A 45 12.50 12.80 -0.37
N LEU A 46 13.81 12.52 -0.25
CA LEU A 46 14.48 12.43 1.04
C LEU A 46 14.44 13.77 1.77
N SER A 47 14.77 14.88 1.09
CA SER A 47 14.70 16.22 1.69
C SER A 47 13.29 16.60 2.16
N ALA A 48 12.25 16.12 1.48
CA ALA A 48 10.88 16.31 1.93
C ALA A 48 10.59 15.58 3.25
N LEU A 49 11.10 14.35 3.41
CA LEU A 49 11.00 13.59 4.66
C LEU A 49 11.85 14.18 5.79
N GLU A 50 13.05 14.69 5.48
CA GLU A 50 13.94 15.30 6.48
C GLU A 50 13.34 16.56 7.13
N ARG A 51 12.46 17.26 6.41
CA ARG A 51 11.65 18.35 7.01
C ARG A 51 10.64 17.86 8.05
N LYS A 52 10.31 16.56 8.05
CA LYS A 52 9.32 15.93 8.95
C LYS A 52 9.98 15.11 10.05
N THR A 53 11.11 14.48 9.77
CA THR A 53 11.85 13.65 10.73
C THR A 53 13.34 13.81 10.51
N ALA A 54 14.11 13.93 11.60
CA ALA A 54 15.56 14.06 11.53
C ALA A 54 16.27 12.78 11.04
N ARG A 55 15.59 11.62 11.07
CA ARG A 55 16.20 10.31 10.77
C ARG A 55 15.26 9.41 9.97
N PRO A 56 15.00 9.73 8.69
CA PRO A 56 14.06 8.98 7.85
C PRO A 56 14.50 7.52 7.63
N GLN A 57 15.80 7.24 7.48
CA GLN A 57 16.29 5.87 7.32
C GLN A 57 16.06 5.03 8.59
N GLU A 58 16.34 5.57 9.78
CA GLU A 58 16.08 4.86 11.04
C GLU A 58 14.59 4.61 11.25
N ALA A 59 13.74 5.58 10.90
CA ALA A 59 12.29 5.43 10.95
C ALA A 59 11.81 4.31 10.02
N LEU A 60 12.33 4.25 8.79
CA LEU A 60 12.04 3.17 7.84
C LEU A 60 12.46 1.79 8.41
N LEU A 61 13.69 1.66 8.92
CA LEU A 61 14.18 0.40 9.48
C LEU A 61 13.37 -0.05 10.70
N SER A 62 13.03 0.87 11.60
CA SER A 62 12.17 0.60 12.76
C SER A 62 10.77 0.15 12.35
N GLY A 63 10.18 0.82 11.35
CA GLY A 63 8.91 0.43 10.77
C GLY A 63 8.95 -0.98 10.17
N LEU A 64 10.01 -1.31 9.44
CA LEU A 64 10.19 -2.63 8.84
C LEU A 64 10.43 -3.74 9.88
N ASP A 65 11.16 -3.49 10.98
CA ASP A 65 11.26 -4.49 12.06
C ASP A 65 9.91 -4.76 12.71
N ARG A 66 9.12 -3.70 12.95
CA ARG A 66 7.75 -3.83 13.46
C ARG A 66 6.86 -4.59 12.47
N ALA A 67 6.92 -4.28 11.18
CA ALA A 67 6.19 -5.01 10.14
C ALA A 67 6.60 -6.50 10.09
N GLY A 68 7.88 -6.79 10.29
CA GLY A 68 8.43 -8.14 10.39
C GLY A 68 7.91 -8.98 11.57
N ARG A 69 7.11 -8.41 12.48
CA ARG A 69 6.37 -9.15 13.51
C ARG A 69 5.04 -9.69 12.99
N ALA A 70 4.38 -8.96 12.10
CA ALA A 70 3.13 -9.37 11.47
C ALA A 70 3.37 -10.20 10.19
N TYR A 71 4.40 -9.84 9.42
CA TYR A 71 4.78 -10.55 8.19
C TYR A 71 6.29 -10.87 8.22
N PRO A 72 6.69 -12.07 8.74
CA PRO A 72 8.10 -12.43 8.96
C PRO A 72 8.99 -12.35 7.73
N GLU A 73 8.42 -12.50 6.54
CA GLU A 73 9.11 -12.39 5.25
C GLU A 73 9.80 -11.03 5.04
N VAL A 74 9.28 -9.95 5.65
CA VAL A 74 9.92 -8.61 5.62
C VAL A 74 11.34 -8.65 6.22
N ARG A 75 11.58 -9.54 7.19
CA ARG A 75 12.91 -9.72 7.80
C ARG A 75 13.96 -10.16 6.79
N ARG A 76 13.56 -10.74 5.65
CA ARG A 76 14.48 -11.09 4.56
C ARG A 76 15.10 -9.84 3.92
N ALA A 77 14.29 -8.80 3.73
CA ALA A 77 14.77 -7.53 3.18
C ALA A 77 15.70 -6.80 4.14
N LEU A 78 15.44 -6.88 5.46
CA LEU A 78 16.27 -6.29 6.52
C LEU A 78 17.70 -6.87 6.61
N ARG A 79 18.00 -7.98 5.93
CA ARG A 79 19.38 -8.48 5.80
C ARG A 79 20.23 -7.64 4.84
N GLY A 80 19.60 -6.90 3.94
CA GLY A 80 20.26 -5.97 3.03
C GLY A 80 20.54 -4.64 3.71
N ASN A 81 21.55 -3.91 3.20
CA ASN A 81 21.95 -2.62 3.76
C ASN A 81 20.97 -1.48 3.41
N ARG A 82 20.14 -1.68 2.38
CA ARG A 82 19.17 -0.71 1.84
C ARG A 82 17.86 -1.42 1.48
N PRO A 83 17.06 -1.85 2.47
CA PRO A 83 15.80 -2.52 2.20
C PRO A 83 14.84 -1.55 1.48
N ALA A 84 14.40 -1.94 0.29
CA ALA A 84 13.45 -1.15 -0.50
C ALA A 84 12.22 -1.93 -0.98
N GLY A 85 12.31 -3.25 -0.99
CA GLY A 85 11.20 -4.14 -1.30
C GLY A 85 11.58 -5.60 -1.13
N LEU A 86 10.63 -6.48 -1.46
CA LEU A 86 10.77 -7.92 -1.41
C LEU A 86 10.24 -8.53 -2.72
N PRO A 87 11.05 -9.27 -3.49
CA PRO A 87 10.54 -10.03 -4.61
C PRO A 87 9.64 -11.16 -4.10
N LEU A 88 8.54 -11.38 -4.80
CA LEU A 88 7.54 -12.41 -4.53
C LEU A 88 7.31 -13.21 -5.80
N ASP A 89 7.13 -14.52 -5.64
CA ASP A 89 6.50 -15.33 -6.67
C ASP A 89 4.98 -15.14 -6.62
N ARG A 90 4.25 -15.77 -7.55
CA ARG A 90 2.79 -15.72 -7.58
C ARG A 90 2.17 -16.19 -6.26
N ALA A 91 2.70 -17.25 -5.65
CA ALA A 91 2.15 -17.82 -4.42
C ALA A 91 2.32 -16.86 -3.24
N GLY A 92 3.49 -16.25 -3.11
CA GLY A 92 3.82 -15.23 -2.13
C GLY A 92 2.99 -13.97 -2.31
N ALA A 93 2.76 -13.53 -3.56
CA ALA A 93 1.88 -12.40 -3.83
C ALA A 93 0.43 -12.69 -3.40
N LEU A 94 -0.12 -13.86 -3.74
CA LEU A 94 -1.47 -14.24 -3.32
C LEU A 94 -1.58 -14.39 -1.79
N GLY A 95 -0.59 -15.01 -1.14
CA GLY A 95 -0.52 -15.11 0.32
C GLY A 95 -0.41 -13.75 0.99
N PHE A 96 0.37 -12.83 0.42
CA PHE A 96 0.45 -11.45 0.90
C PHE A 96 -0.92 -10.77 0.86
N LEU A 97 -1.59 -10.83 -0.29
CA LEU A 97 -2.87 -10.18 -0.51
C LEU A 97 -4.00 -10.73 0.38
N ARG A 98 -3.98 -12.03 0.68
CA ARG A 98 -5.00 -12.69 1.50
C ARG A 98 -4.76 -12.57 3.00
N ASP A 99 -3.52 -12.73 3.43
CA ASP A 99 -3.20 -12.96 4.84
C ASP A 99 -2.35 -11.82 5.42
N ALA A 100 -1.25 -11.48 4.76
CA ALA A 100 -0.31 -10.49 5.30
C ALA A 100 -0.83 -9.06 5.25
N ALA A 101 -1.53 -8.66 4.18
CA ALA A 101 -2.06 -7.32 4.02
C ALA A 101 -3.09 -6.97 5.11
N PRO A 102 -4.09 -7.81 5.44
CA PRO A 102 -4.96 -7.60 6.60
C PRO A 102 -4.18 -7.54 7.92
N ALA A 103 -3.24 -8.47 8.15
CA ALA A 103 -2.45 -8.49 9.39
C ALA A 103 -1.59 -7.23 9.58
N LEU A 104 -1.04 -6.68 8.49
CA LEU A 104 -0.31 -5.42 8.51
C LEU A 104 -1.24 -4.23 8.79
N ALA A 105 -2.43 -4.21 8.18
CA ALA A 105 -3.43 -3.17 8.45
C ALA A 105 -3.88 -3.18 9.92
N ASP A 106 -4.17 -4.37 10.48
CA ASP A 106 -4.52 -4.53 11.90
C ASP A 106 -3.38 -4.12 12.83
N ALA A 107 -2.12 -4.30 12.40
CA ALA A 107 -0.94 -3.83 13.10
C ALA A 107 -0.69 -2.31 12.94
N GLY A 108 -1.54 -1.59 12.20
CA GLY A 108 -1.49 -0.15 12.02
C GLY A 108 -0.65 0.34 10.84
N PHE A 109 -0.33 -0.52 9.87
CA PHE A 109 0.38 -0.13 8.65
C PHE A 109 -0.59 0.20 7.51
N GLY A 110 -0.29 1.25 6.74
CA GLY A 110 -0.95 1.48 5.45
C GLY A 110 -0.48 0.44 4.42
N VAL A 111 -1.42 -0.20 3.73
CA VAL A 111 -1.13 -1.15 2.65
C VAL A 111 -1.81 -0.69 1.37
N LEU A 112 -1.02 -0.43 0.34
CA LEU A 112 -1.52 -0.08 -0.98
C LEU A 112 -1.76 -1.35 -1.79
N LEU A 113 -3.03 -1.66 -2.01
CA LEU A 113 -3.45 -2.84 -2.74
C LEU A 113 -3.87 -2.48 -4.17
N PRO A 114 -3.58 -3.35 -5.15
CA PRO A 114 -4.07 -3.15 -6.51
C PRO A 114 -5.58 -2.99 -6.54
N THR A 115 -6.07 -2.11 -7.42
CA THR A 115 -7.49 -1.74 -7.51
C THR A 115 -8.41 -2.94 -7.77
N TRP A 116 -7.93 -3.96 -8.49
CA TRP A 116 -8.68 -5.19 -8.75
C TRP A 116 -8.84 -6.10 -7.52
N TRP A 117 -8.02 -5.93 -6.48
CA TRP A 117 -8.12 -6.68 -5.22
C TRP A 117 -9.00 -5.99 -4.19
N GLN A 118 -9.13 -4.66 -4.30
CA GLN A 118 -10.01 -3.90 -3.44
C GLN A 118 -11.46 -4.31 -3.74
N ARG A 119 -12.12 -4.97 -2.78
CA ARG A 119 -13.55 -5.30 -2.92
C ARG A 119 -14.33 -4.02 -3.18
N PRO A 120 -15.29 -3.99 -4.12
CA PRO A 120 -16.16 -2.85 -4.26
C PRO A 120 -16.85 -2.61 -2.92
N GLN A 121 -16.66 -1.41 -2.38
CA GLN A 121 -17.40 -0.96 -1.20
C GLN A 121 -18.88 -1.08 -1.56
N LYS A 122 -19.65 -1.93 -0.86
CA LYS A 122 -21.10 -1.98 -1.04
C LYS A 122 -21.65 -0.65 -0.53
N LEU A 123 -21.85 0.30 -1.44
CA LEU A 123 -22.50 1.56 -1.15
C LEU A 123 -23.99 1.26 -0.89
N GLY A 124 -24.37 1.14 0.38
CA GLY A 124 -25.76 0.99 0.78
C GLY A 124 -26.48 2.34 0.66
N MET A 125 -27.28 2.53 -0.39
CA MET A 125 -28.19 3.67 -0.49
C MET A 125 -29.55 3.28 0.08
N THR A 126 -29.99 3.93 1.16
CA THR A 126 -31.38 3.86 1.61
C THR A 126 -32.11 5.09 1.09
N LEU A 127 -32.98 4.91 0.10
CA LEU A 127 -33.90 5.95 -0.38
C LEU A 127 -35.17 5.90 0.48
N THR A 128 -35.29 6.84 1.41
CA THR A 128 -36.57 7.09 2.08
C THR A 128 -37.32 8.13 1.26
N VAL A 129 -38.43 7.75 0.64
CA VAL A 129 -39.34 8.69 -0.04
C VAL A 129 -40.35 9.18 0.99
N PRO A 130 -40.36 10.47 1.37
CA PRO A 130 -41.45 11.02 2.16
C PRO A 130 -42.70 11.02 1.28
N THR A 131 -43.76 10.32 1.71
CA THR A 131 -45.06 10.42 1.08
C THR A 131 -45.64 11.81 1.42
N PRO A 132 -45.95 12.68 0.45
CA PRO A 132 -46.57 13.96 0.75
C PRO A 132 -47.98 13.75 1.34
N PRO A 133 -48.40 14.56 2.33
CA PRO A 133 -49.71 14.42 2.94
C PRO A 133 -50.82 14.71 1.91
N PRO A 134 -51.98 14.01 2.02
CA PRO A 134 -53.11 14.24 1.12
C PRO A 134 -53.61 15.67 1.28
N VAL A 135 -53.62 16.43 0.17
CA VAL A 135 -54.22 17.76 0.13
C VAL A 135 -55.73 17.61 0.22
N ALA A 136 -56.30 18.11 1.32
CA ALA A 136 -57.74 18.30 1.43
C ALA A 136 -58.15 19.40 0.45
N VAL A 137 -58.88 19.03 -0.59
CA VAL A 137 -59.48 19.98 -1.51
C VAL A 137 -60.78 20.46 -0.87
N ASP A 138 -60.75 21.66 -0.29
CA ASP A 138 -61.93 22.39 0.14
C ASP A 138 -62.51 23.14 -1.06
N ILE A 139 -63.74 22.81 -1.44
CA ILE A 139 -64.51 23.58 -2.43
C ILE A 139 -65.93 23.75 -1.89
N GLY A 140 -66.19 24.92 -1.30
CA GLY A 140 -67.48 25.64 -1.38
C GLY A 140 -68.65 25.10 -0.57
#